data_AF-A0A9D9S0B6-F1
#
_entry.id   AF-A0A9D9S0B6-F1
#
_cell.length_a   1.000
_cell.length_b   1.000
_cell.length_c   1.000
_cell.angle_alpha   90.00
_cell.angle_beta   90.00
_cell.angle_gamma   90.00
#
_symmetry.space_group_name_H-M   'P 1'
#
loop_
_entity.id
_entity.type
_entity.pdbx_description
1 polymer ?
#
loop_
_entity_poly.entity_id
_entity_poly.type
_entity_poly.pdbx_seq_one_letter_code
_entity_poly.pdbx_strand_id
1 'polypeptide(L)'
;MVHKENPAQTPAGAGGAKTVSADNQPNQTITRDVITVIRDPNNPLGKRFSHDKATGKIMKDSAVSVSYGIAIQHYVPDVETLRDVLQGVSNDSHSAIINACFPLVGVGKEFLIQSESRFAALGVNRHDTAQTWPMELDFDGKTYPALGRFKEHTAASSWVLLDRDVDAHTPERFANMDYGEWLGAVNQLLPGVLNCARLHAQSSSARVYFNGEPQGSGNGHTWLKIANPDDLARMRQAIPARALELGMAWNKPKYSRATGEIVGNSIATIIDWSVFTPGRLVFVGKPQVQQ
;
A
#
# COMPACT_ATOMS: atom_id res chain seq x y z
N MET A 1 -29.02 -27.05 -12.12
CA MET A 1 -28.75 -27.08 -10.66
C MET A 1 -27.71 -28.14 -10.40
N VAL A 2 -26.44 -27.75 -10.28
CA VAL A 2 -25.36 -28.62 -9.81
C VAL A 2 -24.54 -27.74 -8.88
N HIS A 3 -24.67 -27.99 -7.58
CA HIS A 3 -23.84 -27.37 -6.55
C HIS A 3 -22.41 -27.86 -6.73
N LYS A 4 -21.48 -26.94 -7.01
CA LYS A 4 -20.05 -27.21 -6.85
C LYS A 4 -19.69 -26.96 -5.39
N GLU A 5 -19.35 -28.04 -4.71
CA GLU A 5 -18.77 -28.03 -3.37
C GLU A 5 -17.40 -27.34 -3.40
N ASN A 6 -17.19 -26.41 -2.48
CA ASN A 6 -15.88 -25.85 -2.17
C ASN A 6 -15.07 -26.90 -1.39
N PRO A 7 -13.81 -27.18 -1.74
CA PRO A 7 -12.97 -28.02 -0.91
C PRO A 7 -12.69 -27.31 0.42
N ALA A 8 -13.08 -27.97 1.50
CA ALA A 8 -12.88 -27.55 2.88
C ALA A 8 -11.39 -27.28 3.16
N GLN A 9 -11.08 -26.05 3.60
CA GLN A 9 -9.82 -25.75 4.27
C GLN A 9 -9.89 -26.34 5.68
N THR A 10 -8.98 -27.24 5.97
CA THR A 10 -8.79 -27.87 7.28
C THR A 10 -8.45 -26.80 8.33
N PRO A 11 -9.05 -26.82 9.54
CA PRO A 11 -8.69 -25.87 10.57
C PRO A 11 -7.31 -26.20 11.12
N ALA A 12 -6.35 -25.29 10.92
CA ALA A 12 -5.10 -25.32 11.66
C ALA A 12 -5.42 -25.17 13.15
N GLY A 13 -4.79 -26.02 13.97
CA GLY A 13 -5.09 -26.17 15.39
C GLY A 13 -5.00 -24.86 16.16
N ALA A 14 -5.90 -24.72 17.13
CA ALA A 14 -5.91 -23.63 18.10
C ALA A 14 -4.64 -23.69 18.97
N GLY A 15 -3.57 -23.04 18.52
CA GLY A 15 -2.44 -22.64 19.35
C GLY A 15 -2.85 -21.46 20.21
N GLY A 16 -2.97 -21.66 21.52
CA GLY A 16 -3.35 -20.61 22.46
C GLY A 16 -2.38 -19.43 22.41
N ALA A 17 -2.92 -18.23 22.22
CA ALA A 17 -2.17 -16.98 22.29
C ALA A 17 -1.47 -16.87 23.65
N LYS A 18 -0.14 -16.82 23.64
CA LYS A 18 0.67 -16.54 24.83
C LYS A 18 1.10 -15.08 24.80
N THR A 19 0.90 -14.39 25.92
CA THR A 19 1.38 -13.01 26.15
C THR A 19 2.90 -13.01 26.33
N VAL A 20 3.58 -12.09 25.65
CA VAL A 20 5.03 -11.87 25.78
C VAL A 20 5.33 -11.19 27.11
N SER A 21 6.35 -11.68 27.84
CA SER A 21 6.95 -10.92 28.93
C SER A 21 7.61 -9.68 28.34
N ALA A 22 7.22 -8.50 28.84
CA ALA A 22 7.78 -7.23 28.43
C ALA A 22 9.28 -7.15 28.73
N ASP A 23 10.12 -7.56 27.78
CA ASP A 23 11.44 -6.96 27.57
C ASP A 23 11.23 -5.55 27.01
N ASN A 24 10.71 -4.70 27.90
CA ASN A 24 10.66 -3.28 27.73
C ASN A 24 12.13 -2.82 27.74
N GLN A 25 12.70 -2.57 26.57
CA GLN A 25 13.83 -1.65 26.46
C GLN A 25 13.24 -0.25 26.20
N PRO A 26 13.05 0.59 27.24
CA PRO A 26 12.59 1.94 27.06
C PRO A 26 13.78 2.80 26.59
N ASN A 27 13.93 2.97 25.27
CA ASN A 27 14.64 4.09 24.57
C ASN A 27 15.29 3.72 23.22
N GLN A 28 14.84 2.69 22.49
CA GLN A 28 15.14 2.72 21.05
C GLN A 28 14.22 3.74 20.39
N THR A 29 14.77 4.92 20.06
CA THR A 29 14.13 5.84 19.12
C THR A 29 13.95 5.08 17.81
N ILE A 30 12.71 4.65 17.55
CA ILE A 30 12.39 3.94 16.32
C ILE A 30 12.48 4.96 15.19
N THR A 31 13.51 4.80 14.37
CA THR A 31 13.66 5.59 13.16
C THR A 31 12.40 5.50 12.31
N ARG A 32 11.93 6.65 11.81
CA ARG A 32 10.80 6.72 10.88
C ARG A 32 11.24 6.67 9.41
N ASP A 33 12.54 6.60 9.17
CA ASP A 33 13.14 6.38 7.84
C ASP A 33 13.01 4.91 7.45
N VAL A 34 11.77 4.45 7.23
CA VAL A 34 11.49 3.02 7.01
C VAL A 34 10.55 2.78 5.85
N ILE A 35 10.72 1.62 5.20
CA ILE A 35 9.76 1.04 4.27
C ILE A 35 9.40 -0.35 4.79
N THR A 36 8.12 -0.62 5.00
CA THR A 36 7.67 -1.96 5.34
C THR A 36 7.38 -2.73 4.05
N VAL A 37 8.01 -3.89 3.89
CA VAL A 37 7.70 -4.84 2.81
C VAL A 37 6.84 -5.94 3.41
N ILE A 38 5.75 -6.30 2.73
CA ILE A 38 4.88 -7.42 3.10
C ILE A 38 4.87 -8.43 1.96
N ARG A 39 4.90 -9.71 2.32
CA ARG A 39 4.82 -10.84 1.40
C ARG A 39 3.67 -11.76 1.81
N ASP A 40 2.92 -12.26 0.83
CA ASP A 40 2.01 -13.40 1.04
C ASP A 40 2.61 -14.62 0.32
N PRO A 41 3.09 -15.63 1.06
CA PRO A 41 3.75 -16.79 0.45
C PRO A 41 2.80 -17.60 -0.44
N ASN A 42 1.49 -17.51 -0.21
CA ASN A 42 0.49 -18.30 -0.92
C ASN A 42 -0.16 -17.53 -2.07
N ASN A 43 -0.23 -16.20 -1.97
CA ASN A 43 -0.92 -15.38 -2.96
C ASN A 43 -0.02 -14.28 -3.54
N PRO A 44 0.05 -14.17 -4.87
CA PRO A 44 0.65 -13.01 -5.52
C PRO A 44 -0.07 -11.72 -5.13
N LEU A 45 0.70 -10.73 -4.64
CA LEU A 45 0.21 -9.41 -4.25
C LEU A 45 0.31 -8.37 -5.37
N GLY A 46 1.10 -8.65 -6.41
CA GLY A 46 1.19 -7.81 -7.59
C GLY A 46 -0.12 -7.68 -8.36
N LYS A 47 -0.21 -6.67 -9.23
CA LYS A 47 -1.34 -6.53 -10.16
C LYS A 47 -1.39 -7.74 -11.10
N ARG A 48 -2.58 -8.29 -11.31
CA ARG A 48 -2.82 -9.38 -12.26
C ARG A 48 -3.43 -8.82 -13.53
N PHE A 49 -2.91 -9.27 -14.66
CA PHE A 49 -3.40 -8.93 -15.99
C PHE A 49 -3.85 -10.22 -16.67
N SER A 50 -5.07 -10.21 -17.17
CA SER A 50 -5.65 -11.31 -17.94
C SER A 50 -6.19 -10.79 -19.26
N HIS A 51 -6.18 -11.65 -20.27
CA HIS A 51 -6.70 -11.34 -21.58
C HIS A 51 -8.10 -11.94 -21.74
N ASP A 52 -9.11 -11.08 -21.93
CA ASP A 52 -10.43 -11.55 -22.33
C ASP A 52 -10.38 -11.95 -23.81
N LYS A 53 -10.35 -13.25 -24.07
CA LYS A 53 -10.30 -13.82 -25.44
C LYS A 53 -11.54 -13.49 -26.27
N ALA A 54 -12.68 -13.17 -25.64
CA ALA A 54 -13.92 -12.86 -26.36
C ALA A 54 -13.97 -11.41 -26.83
N THR A 55 -13.43 -10.47 -26.03
CA THR A 55 -13.49 -9.04 -26.33
C THR A 55 -12.16 -8.44 -26.78
N GLY A 56 -11.05 -9.17 -26.62
CA GLY A 56 -9.70 -8.65 -26.81
C GLY A 56 -9.28 -7.65 -25.73
N LYS A 57 -10.11 -7.46 -24.69
CA LYS A 57 -9.86 -6.48 -23.64
C LYS A 57 -8.89 -7.04 -22.61
N ILE A 58 -7.96 -6.20 -22.18
CA ILE A 58 -7.08 -6.52 -21.06
C ILE A 58 -7.81 -6.18 -19.77
N MET A 59 -7.98 -7.21 -18.95
CA MET A 59 -8.56 -7.13 -17.62
C MET A 59 -7.44 -6.97 -16.60
N LYS A 60 -7.61 -6.01 -15.69
CA LYS A 60 -6.64 -5.70 -14.64
C LYS A 60 -7.31 -5.93 -13.30
N ASP A 61 -6.89 -7.00 -12.62
CA ASP A 61 -7.37 -7.33 -11.30
C ASP A 61 -6.37 -6.88 -10.23
N SER A 62 -6.84 -6.01 -9.36
CA SER A 62 -6.10 -5.48 -8.22
C SER A 62 -6.86 -5.87 -6.95
N ALA A 63 -6.92 -7.17 -6.68
CA ALA A 63 -7.75 -7.68 -5.59
C ALA A 63 -7.01 -8.73 -4.77
N VAL A 64 -5.98 -8.30 -4.08
CA VAL A 64 -5.63 -8.98 -2.83
C VAL A 64 -5.89 -8.00 -1.69
N SER A 65 -7.01 -8.20 -0.99
CA SER A 65 -7.07 -7.78 0.40
C SER A 65 -6.05 -8.65 1.12
N VAL A 66 -4.91 -8.07 1.48
CA VAL A 66 -3.95 -8.77 2.33
C VAL A 66 -4.60 -8.90 3.70
N SER A 67 -5.32 -10.01 3.87
CA SER A 67 -5.86 -10.46 5.14
C SER A 67 -4.75 -11.06 6.00
N TYR A 68 -3.65 -11.47 5.37
CA TYR A 68 -2.51 -12.13 5.99
C TYR A 68 -1.22 -11.86 5.18
N GLY A 69 -0.10 -11.59 5.86
CA GLY A 69 1.21 -11.60 5.22
C GLY A 69 2.36 -11.52 6.23
N ILE A 70 3.55 -11.94 5.81
CA ILE A 70 4.80 -11.81 6.56
C ILE A 70 5.43 -10.48 6.15
N ALA A 71 5.67 -9.60 7.11
CA ALA A 71 6.21 -8.28 6.89
C ALA A 71 7.57 -8.10 7.56
N ILE A 72 8.36 -7.19 6.99
CA ILE A 72 9.66 -6.76 7.51
C ILE A 72 9.81 -5.25 7.28
N GLN A 73 10.32 -4.55 8.29
CA GLN A 73 10.65 -3.13 8.18
C GLN A 73 12.10 -2.99 7.75
N HIS A 74 12.34 -2.28 6.65
CA HIS A 74 13.68 -1.92 6.20
C HIS A 74 14.02 -0.50 6.66
N TYR A 75 15.22 -0.29 7.20
CA TYR A 75 15.75 1.06 7.40
C TYR A 75 16.19 1.63 6.05
N VAL A 76 15.75 2.84 5.76
CA VAL A 76 15.92 3.50 4.46
C VAL A 76 16.38 4.95 4.68
N PRO A 77 17.66 5.18 4.99
CA PRO A 77 18.16 6.52 5.29
C PRO A 77 18.26 7.43 4.06
N ASP A 78 18.35 6.87 2.86
CA ASP A 78 18.66 7.60 1.63
C ASP A 78 17.96 7.01 0.40
N VAL A 79 18.14 7.69 -0.74
CA VAL A 79 17.48 7.37 -2.02
C VAL A 79 18.02 6.05 -2.57
N GLU A 80 19.32 5.78 -2.41
CA GLU A 80 19.97 4.56 -2.86
C GLU A 80 19.38 3.34 -2.15
N THR A 81 19.26 3.40 -0.82
CA THR A 81 18.66 2.32 -0.02
C THR A 81 17.20 2.14 -0.39
N LEU A 82 16.46 3.23 -0.65
CA LEU A 82 15.07 3.14 -1.09
C LEU A 82 14.97 2.42 -2.43
N ARG A 83 15.81 2.80 -3.40
CA ARG A 83 15.85 2.16 -4.71
C ARG A 83 16.10 0.67 -4.59
N ASP A 84 17.03 0.25 -3.74
CA ASP A 84 17.38 -1.17 -3.58
C ASP A 84 16.21 -1.97 -2.97
N VAL A 85 15.50 -1.41 -1.97
CA VAL A 85 14.26 -2.00 -1.45
C VAL A 85 13.19 -2.10 -2.53
N LEU A 86 12.92 -1.00 -3.26
CA LEU A 86 11.91 -1.00 -4.33
C LEU A 86 12.26 -2.00 -5.44
N GLN A 87 13.53 -2.13 -5.80
CA GLN A 87 14.00 -3.06 -6.82
C GLN A 87 13.76 -4.51 -6.38
N GLY A 88 14.05 -4.84 -5.12
CA GLY A 88 13.76 -6.15 -4.54
C GLY A 88 12.27 -6.50 -4.60
N VAL A 89 11.40 -5.59 -4.14
CA VAL A 89 9.93 -5.76 -4.22
C VAL A 89 9.48 -5.89 -5.68
N SER A 90 10.02 -5.07 -6.59
CA SER A 90 9.61 -5.06 -7.99
C SER A 90 9.87 -6.38 -8.72
N ASN A 91 10.79 -7.21 -8.21
CA ASN A 91 11.15 -8.51 -8.76
C ASN A 91 10.34 -9.67 -8.16
N ASP A 92 9.57 -9.44 -7.08
CA ASP A 92 8.77 -10.46 -6.40
C ASP A 92 7.27 -10.20 -6.59
N SER A 93 6.56 -11.15 -7.22
CA SER A 93 5.11 -11.06 -7.45
C SER A 93 4.26 -11.26 -6.19
N HIS A 94 4.85 -11.78 -5.12
CA HIS A 94 4.22 -12.01 -3.82
C HIS A 94 4.43 -10.86 -2.85
N SER A 95 5.08 -9.78 -3.28
CA SER A 95 5.44 -8.67 -2.40
C SER A 95 4.65 -7.40 -2.71
N ALA A 96 4.42 -6.60 -1.67
CA ALA A 96 3.89 -5.25 -1.74
C ALA A 96 4.57 -4.38 -0.69
N ILE A 97 4.38 -3.07 -0.79
CA ILE A 97 4.87 -2.11 0.20
C ILE A 97 3.73 -1.66 1.10
N ILE A 98 4.05 -1.47 2.36
CA ILE A 98 3.27 -0.63 3.27
C ILE A 98 4.16 0.56 3.60
N ASN A 99 3.76 1.76 3.14
CA ASN A 99 4.53 2.98 3.29
C ASN A 99 4.33 3.59 4.70
N ALA A 100 4.62 2.81 5.73
CA ALA A 100 4.43 3.13 7.14
C ALA A 100 5.43 2.34 8.00
N CYS A 101 5.61 2.81 9.23
CA CYS A 101 6.31 2.15 10.33
C CYS A 101 5.32 1.36 11.20
N PHE A 102 5.79 0.27 11.81
CA PHE A 102 5.13 -0.49 12.86
C PHE A 102 5.98 -0.40 14.14
N PRO A 103 5.75 0.60 15.00
CA PRO A 103 6.63 0.90 16.13
C PRO A 103 6.72 -0.23 17.18
N LEU A 104 5.78 -1.17 17.17
CA LEU A 104 5.79 -2.29 18.11
C LEU A 104 6.73 -3.44 17.68
N VAL A 105 7.38 -3.31 16.51
CA VAL A 105 8.31 -4.30 15.97
C VAL A 105 9.60 -3.58 15.54
N GLY A 106 10.76 -4.17 15.87
CA GLY A 106 12.05 -3.61 15.45
C GLY A 106 12.30 -3.72 13.94
N VAL A 107 13.12 -2.81 13.41
CA VAL A 107 13.62 -2.89 12.02
C VAL A 107 14.36 -4.21 11.81
N GLY A 108 14.15 -4.83 10.64
CA GLY A 108 14.78 -6.10 10.26
C GLY A 108 14.14 -7.34 10.90
N LYS A 109 13.19 -7.18 11.83
CA LYS A 109 12.45 -8.30 12.42
C LYS A 109 11.23 -8.64 11.58
N GLU A 110 11.06 -9.92 11.26
CA GLU A 110 9.85 -10.44 10.62
C GLU A 110 8.67 -10.43 11.60
N PHE A 111 7.49 -10.09 11.10
CA PHE A 111 6.24 -10.09 11.86
C PHE A 111 5.05 -10.41 10.96
N LEU A 112 3.96 -10.88 11.55
CA LEU A 112 2.73 -11.15 10.83
C LEU A 112 1.85 -9.91 10.81
N ILE A 113 1.28 -9.63 9.65
CA ILE A 113 0.18 -8.68 9.50
C ILE A 113 -1.10 -9.47 9.25
N GLN A 114 -2.13 -9.22 10.06
CA GLN A 114 -3.45 -9.84 9.89
C GLN A 114 -4.59 -8.82 9.82
N SER A 115 -5.69 -9.19 9.16
CA SER A 115 -6.94 -8.41 9.23
C SER A 115 -7.61 -8.57 10.59
N GLU A 116 -8.42 -7.58 10.94
CA GLU A 116 -9.28 -7.62 12.12
C GLU A 116 -10.17 -8.87 12.16
N SER A 117 -10.75 -9.26 11.02
CA SER A 117 -11.56 -10.48 10.93
C SER A 117 -10.79 -11.76 11.29
N ARG A 118 -9.49 -11.82 11.00
CA ARG A 118 -8.65 -12.97 11.35
C ARG A 118 -8.29 -12.96 12.84
N PHE A 119 -8.02 -11.79 13.41
CA PHE A 119 -7.88 -11.66 14.87
C PHE A 119 -9.17 -12.07 15.59
N ALA A 120 -10.32 -11.61 15.12
CA ALA A 120 -11.62 -11.99 15.69
C ALA A 120 -11.87 -13.51 15.62
N ALA A 121 -11.47 -14.16 14.53
CA ALA A 121 -11.54 -15.63 14.40
C ALA A 121 -10.64 -16.38 15.40
N LEU A 122 -9.62 -15.72 15.95
CA LEU A 122 -8.76 -16.22 17.03
C LEU A 122 -9.28 -15.82 18.43
N GLY A 123 -10.46 -15.21 18.52
CA GLY A 123 -11.02 -14.69 19.77
C GLY A 123 -10.40 -13.36 20.24
N VAL A 124 -9.64 -12.69 19.39
CA VAL A 124 -8.97 -11.43 19.71
C VAL A 124 -9.85 -10.26 19.30
N ASN A 125 -10.24 -9.45 20.29
CA ASN A 125 -10.92 -8.19 20.05
C ASN A 125 -9.92 -7.03 20.09
N ARG A 126 -9.73 -6.35 18.96
CA ARG A 126 -8.79 -5.20 18.88
C ARG A 126 -9.18 -4.02 19.77
N HIS A 127 -10.45 -3.95 20.18
CA HIS A 127 -10.97 -2.91 21.06
C HIS A 127 -10.86 -3.25 22.54
N ASP A 128 -10.38 -4.45 22.88
CA ASP A 128 -10.11 -4.83 24.25
C ASP A 128 -8.82 -4.14 24.73
N THR A 129 -8.95 -3.23 25.69
CA THR A 129 -7.82 -2.51 26.29
C THR A 129 -6.91 -3.40 27.12
N ALA A 130 -7.35 -4.59 27.52
CA ALA A 130 -6.52 -5.58 28.19
C ALA A 130 -5.61 -6.34 27.22
N GLN A 131 -5.90 -6.30 25.91
CA GLN A 131 -5.08 -6.95 24.90
C GLN A 131 -3.72 -6.24 24.78
N THR A 132 -2.65 -7.03 24.88
CA THR A 132 -1.28 -6.56 24.65
C THR A 132 -0.87 -6.83 23.21
N TRP A 133 -0.07 -5.91 22.66
CA TRP A 133 0.45 -5.97 21.28
C TRP A 133 1.97 -5.77 21.28
N PRO A 134 2.72 -6.40 20.35
CA PRO A 134 2.25 -7.39 19.37
C PRO A 134 1.84 -8.71 20.06
N MET A 135 0.97 -9.48 19.41
CA MET A 135 0.63 -10.83 19.87
C MET A 135 1.63 -11.84 19.30
N GLU A 136 1.91 -12.94 19.99
CA GLU A 136 2.68 -14.04 19.39
C GLU A 136 1.75 -15.05 18.73
N LEU A 137 2.03 -15.39 17.48
CA LEU A 137 1.29 -16.37 16.71
C LEU A 137 2.24 -17.33 16.00
N ASP A 138 1.90 -18.61 16.01
CA ASP A 138 2.64 -19.64 15.29
C ASP A 138 2.20 -19.69 13.82
N PHE A 139 3.17 -19.68 12.92
CA PHE A 139 2.98 -19.86 11.50
C PHE A 139 4.15 -20.65 10.91
N ASP A 140 3.85 -21.70 10.15
CA ASP A 140 4.86 -22.54 9.48
C ASP A 140 5.97 -23.03 10.42
N GLY A 141 5.59 -23.45 11.64
CA GLY A 141 6.51 -23.96 12.65
C GLY A 141 7.37 -22.89 13.35
N LYS A 142 7.14 -21.60 13.09
CA LYS A 142 7.84 -20.48 13.74
C LYS A 142 6.85 -19.55 14.42
N THR A 143 7.21 -19.05 15.61
CA THR A 143 6.45 -18.03 16.33
C THR A 143 6.85 -16.64 15.84
N TYR A 144 5.87 -15.79 15.57
CA TYR A 144 6.06 -14.42 15.11
C TYR A 144 5.27 -13.43 15.97
N PRO A 145 5.79 -12.21 16.19
CA PRO A 145 4.95 -11.10 16.61
C PRO A 145 3.93 -10.79 15.50
N ALA A 146 2.71 -10.46 15.89
CA ALA A 146 1.58 -10.25 14.99
C ALA A 146 0.86 -8.95 15.31
N LEU A 147 0.53 -8.19 14.27
CA LEU A 147 -0.15 -6.90 14.34
C LEU A 147 -1.24 -6.79 13.27
N GLY A 148 -2.25 -5.98 13.54
CA GLY A 148 -3.14 -5.45 12.49
C GLY A 148 -2.58 -4.21 11.80
N ARG A 149 -3.06 -3.90 10.59
CA ARG A 149 -2.87 -2.57 9.94
C ARG A 149 -3.80 -1.52 10.55
N PHE A 150 -3.84 -1.47 11.87
CA PHE A 150 -4.66 -0.54 12.63
C PHE A 150 -3.93 0.78 12.81
N LYS A 151 -4.69 1.86 13.02
CA LYS A 151 -4.12 3.20 13.17
C LYS A 151 -3.16 3.25 14.36
N GLU A 152 -3.53 2.61 15.45
CA GLU A 152 -2.77 2.48 16.70
C GLU A 152 -1.50 1.61 16.57
N HIS A 153 -1.41 0.75 15.55
CA HIS A 153 -0.24 -0.11 15.31
C HIS A 153 0.71 0.46 14.27
N THR A 154 0.30 1.52 13.56
CA THR A 154 1.02 2.07 12.42
C THR A 154 1.39 3.52 12.67
N ALA A 155 2.50 3.94 12.09
CA ALA A 155 2.94 5.32 12.15
C ALA A 155 3.50 5.76 10.80
N ALA A 156 3.47 7.05 10.49
CA ALA A 156 3.96 7.56 9.22
C ALA A 156 5.47 7.30 9.06
N SER A 157 5.87 6.94 7.84
CA SER A 157 7.28 6.93 7.41
C SER A 157 7.71 8.34 6.99
N SER A 158 9.00 8.66 7.14
CA SER A 158 9.62 9.85 6.56
C SER A 158 9.61 9.80 5.03
N TRP A 159 9.44 8.61 4.42
CA TRP A 159 9.19 8.47 3.00
C TRP A 159 7.70 8.57 2.72
N VAL A 160 7.30 9.53 1.89
CA VAL A 160 5.92 9.77 1.48
C VAL A 160 5.77 9.45 0.00
N LEU A 161 4.78 8.62 -0.33
CA LEU A 161 4.44 8.31 -1.71
C LEU A 161 3.50 9.38 -2.28
N LEU A 162 3.94 10.08 -3.32
CA LEU A 162 3.06 10.78 -4.25
C LEU A 162 2.66 9.81 -5.38
N ASP A 163 1.37 9.51 -5.46
CA ASP A 163 0.82 8.61 -6.48
C ASP A 163 0.15 9.41 -7.59
N ARG A 164 0.69 9.31 -8.82
CA ARG A 164 0.10 9.88 -10.03
C ARG A 164 -0.75 8.81 -10.70
N ASP A 165 -2.07 8.96 -10.60
CA ASP A 165 -3.04 8.06 -11.23
C ASP A 165 -3.91 8.84 -12.25
N VAL A 166 -3.52 8.77 -13.52
CA VAL A 166 -4.27 9.30 -14.66
C VAL A 166 -5.29 8.25 -15.12
N ASP A 167 -6.53 8.72 -15.32
CA ASP A 167 -7.66 7.94 -15.81
C ASP A 167 -8.54 8.74 -16.78
N ALA A 168 -9.63 8.13 -17.27
CA ALA A 168 -10.57 8.75 -18.20
C ALA A 168 -11.31 9.98 -17.65
N HIS A 169 -11.26 10.24 -16.34
CA HIS A 169 -11.87 11.41 -15.71
C HIS A 169 -10.84 12.51 -15.39
N THR A 170 -9.55 12.24 -15.60
CA THR A 170 -8.48 13.20 -15.36
C THR A 170 -8.53 14.28 -16.43
N PRO A 171 -8.63 15.58 -16.06
CA PRO A 171 -8.64 16.67 -17.03
C PRO A 171 -7.41 16.62 -17.93
N GLU A 172 -7.61 16.86 -19.23
CA GLU A 172 -6.57 16.75 -20.26
C GLU A 172 -5.28 17.49 -19.90
N ARG A 173 -5.39 18.70 -19.33
CA ARG A 173 -4.24 19.50 -18.89
C ARG A 173 -3.35 18.82 -17.85
N PHE A 174 -3.88 17.90 -17.04
CA PHE A 174 -3.12 17.15 -16.04
C PHE A 174 -2.71 15.76 -16.55
N ALA A 175 -3.54 15.16 -17.40
CA ALA A 175 -3.26 13.88 -18.06
C ALA A 175 -2.03 13.98 -18.98
N ASN A 176 -1.90 15.08 -19.72
CA ASN A 176 -0.85 15.28 -20.71
C ASN A 176 0.47 15.81 -20.13
N MET A 177 0.53 16.12 -18.83
CA MET A 177 1.78 16.57 -18.19
C MET A 177 2.84 15.48 -18.28
N ASP A 178 4.06 15.88 -18.64
CA ASP A 178 5.23 15.06 -18.35
C ASP A 178 5.54 15.04 -16.84
N TYR A 179 6.55 14.26 -16.44
CA TYR A 179 6.91 14.15 -15.02
C TYR A 179 7.38 15.47 -14.41
N GLY A 180 8.13 16.29 -15.15
CA GLY A 180 8.65 17.57 -14.69
C GLY A 180 7.54 18.61 -14.52
N GLU A 181 6.64 18.70 -15.50
CA GLU A 181 5.45 19.56 -15.44
C GLU A 181 4.53 19.17 -14.28
N TRP A 182 4.25 17.87 -14.14
CA TRP A 182 3.46 17.34 -13.03
C TRP A 182 4.10 17.67 -11.68
N LEU A 183 5.42 17.44 -11.54
CA LEU A 183 6.13 17.73 -10.30
C LEU A 183 6.14 19.23 -9.98
N GLY A 184 6.26 20.08 -11.00
CA GLY A 184 6.13 21.53 -10.87
C GLY A 184 4.75 21.94 -10.35
N ALA A 185 3.67 21.36 -10.88
CA ALA A 185 2.32 21.57 -10.38
C ALA A 185 2.13 21.04 -8.94
N VAL A 186 2.68 19.86 -8.64
CA VAL A 186 2.67 19.31 -7.27
C VAL A 186 3.44 20.21 -6.30
N ASN A 187 4.50 20.89 -6.73
CA ASN A 187 5.21 21.84 -5.88
C ASN A 187 4.38 23.11 -5.58
N GLN A 188 3.42 23.48 -6.42
CA GLN A 188 2.47 24.56 -6.08
C GLN A 188 1.46 24.09 -5.02
N LEU A 189 1.04 22.82 -5.09
CA LEU A 189 0.15 22.18 -4.12
C LEU A 189 0.85 21.91 -2.77
N LEU A 190 2.09 21.43 -2.83
CA LEU A 190 2.96 21.08 -1.70
C LEU A 190 4.31 21.81 -1.87
N PRO A 191 4.42 23.07 -1.41
CA PRO A 191 5.64 23.85 -1.55
C PRO A 191 6.86 23.17 -0.90
N GLY A 192 7.94 23.06 -1.67
CA GLY A 192 9.21 22.49 -1.23
C GLY A 192 9.49 21.08 -1.73
N VAL A 193 8.51 20.41 -2.38
CA VAL A 193 8.69 19.07 -2.97
C VAL A 193 9.87 18.97 -3.94
N LEU A 194 10.18 20.05 -4.67
CA LEU A 194 11.32 20.07 -5.58
C LEU A 194 12.67 19.95 -4.85
N ASN A 195 12.74 20.38 -3.59
CA ASN A 195 13.95 20.38 -2.78
C ASN A 195 14.14 19.10 -1.95
N CYS A 196 13.14 18.21 -1.93
CA CYS A 196 13.22 16.95 -1.21
C CYS A 196 14.06 15.91 -1.95
N ALA A 197 14.79 15.09 -1.19
CA ALA A 197 15.32 13.83 -1.70
C ALA A 197 14.16 12.97 -2.22
N ARG A 198 14.33 12.41 -3.43
CA ARG A 198 13.21 11.83 -4.18
C ARG A 198 13.64 10.67 -5.05
N LEU A 199 12.77 9.67 -5.15
CA LEU A 199 12.87 8.58 -6.12
C LEU A 199 11.57 8.47 -6.91
N HIS A 200 11.68 8.52 -8.24
CA HIS A 200 10.56 8.25 -9.14
C HIS A 200 10.67 6.83 -9.69
N ALA A 201 9.57 6.07 -9.64
CA ALA A 201 9.44 4.77 -10.27
C ALA A 201 8.15 4.72 -11.09
N GLN A 202 8.24 4.15 -12.29
CA GLN A 202 7.06 3.90 -13.10
C GLN A 202 6.14 2.87 -12.43
N SER A 203 4.83 2.99 -12.66
CA SER A 203 3.85 2.02 -12.13
C SER A 203 4.18 0.60 -12.60
N SER A 204 3.88 -0.40 -11.77
CA SER A 204 4.02 -1.83 -12.12
C SER A 204 3.29 -2.23 -13.42
N SER A 205 2.24 -1.50 -13.82
CA SER A 205 1.53 -1.70 -15.09
C SER A 205 2.34 -1.28 -16.32
N ALA A 206 3.28 -0.33 -16.19
CA ALA A 206 4.15 0.08 -17.30
C ALA A 206 5.12 -1.04 -17.73
N ARG A 207 5.30 -2.06 -16.88
CA ARG A 207 6.16 -3.23 -17.15
C ARG A 207 5.43 -4.39 -17.82
N VAL A 208 4.13 -4.24 -18.11
CA VAL A 208 3.33 -5.28 -18.76
C VAL A 208 3.22 -4.94 -20.23
N TYR A 209 3.57 -5.91 -21.08
CA TYR A 209 3.49 -5.82 -22.52
C TYR A 209 2.50 -6.85 -23.05
N PHE A 210 1.65 -6.45 -23.98
CA PHE A 210 0.91 -7.38 -24.84
C PHE A 210 1.16 -6.99 -26.29
N ASN A 211 1.49 -7.97 -27.13
CA ASN A 211 1.83 -7.76 -28.54
C ASN A 211 2.91 -6.70 -28.78
N GLY A 212 3.88 -6.58 -27.86
CA GLY A 212 4.94 -5.58 -27.94
C GLY A 212 4.57 -4.18 -27.43
N GLU A 213 3.30 -3.94 -27.09
CA GLU A 213 2.82 -2.64 -26.61
C GLU A 213 2.70 -2.58 -25.08
N PRO A 214 3.21 -1.52 -24.43
CA PRO A 214 3.10 -1.33 -22.99
C PRO A 214 1.64 -1.06 -22.57
N GLN A 215 1.21 -1.65 -21.47
CA GLN A 215 -0.16 -1.51 -20.96
C GLN A 215 -0.35 -0.41 -19.93
N GLY A 216 0.73 0.26 -19.54
CA GLY A 216 0.68 1.41 -18.66
C GLY A 216 1.39 2.59 -19.31
N SER A 217 0.68 3.71 -19.43
CA SER A 217 1.25 5.00 -19.80
C SER A 217 0.90 6.05 -18.74
N GLY A 218 1.78 7.02 -18.52
CA GLY A 218 1.54 8.20 -17.68
C GLY A 218 1.61 8.02 -16.15
N ASN A 219 1.31 6.84 -15.60
CA ASN A 219 1.21 6.66 -14.15
C ASN A 219 2.54 6.27 -13.49
N GLY A 220 2.78 6.81 -12.30
CA GLY A 220 4.04 6.60 -11.59
C GLY A 220 3.94 6.94 -10.12
N HIS A 221 4.88 6.38 -9.37
CA HIS A 221 5.01 6.55 -7.94
C HIS A 221 6.26 7.36 -7.67
N THR A 222 6.13 8.40 -6.86
CA THR A 222 7.24 9.27 -6.48
C THR A 222 7.36 9.30 -4.98
N TRP A 223 8.42 8.69 -4.43
CA TRP A 223 8.71 8.76 -3.00
C TRP A 223 9.52 10.00 -2.69
N LEU A 224 9.09 10.75 -1.69
CA LEU A 224 9.76 11.93 -1.16
C LEU A 224 10.19 11.68 0.27
N LYS A 225 11.41 12.09 0.63
CA LYS A 225 11.80 12.15 2.04
C LYS A 225 11.36 13.49 2.64
N ILE A 226 10.56 13.43 3.70
CA ILE A 226 10.13 14.60 4.48
C ILE A 226 10.86 14.62 5.83
N ALA A 227 11.08 15.83 6.36
CA ALA A 227 11.82 16.00 7.61
C ALA A 227 11.02 15.53 8.84
N ASN A 228 9.71 15.75 8.84
CA ASN A 228 8.83 15.37 9.94
C ASN A 228 7.66 14.50 9.44
N PRO A 229 7.67 13.17 9.67
CA PRO A 229 6.61 12.27 9.23
C PRO A 229 5.24 12.55 9.86
N ASP A 230 5.19 13.21 11.03
CA ASP A 230 3.93 13.52 11.70
C ASP A 230 3.12 14.60 10.95
N ASP A 231 3.76 15.34 10.04
CA ASP A 231 3.08 16.30 9.16
C ASP A 231 2.17 15.63 8.13
N LEU A 232 2.36 14.34 7.85
CA LEU A 232 1.60 13.62 6.84
C LEU A 232 0.08 13.66 7.10
N ALA A 233 -0.33 13.60 8.37
CA ALA A 233 -1.74 13.69 8.76
C ALA A 233 -2.33 15.07 8.44
N ARG A 234 -1.56 16.15 8.70
CA ARG A 234 -1.97 17.53 8.40
C ARG A 234 -2.02 17.76 6.89
N MET A 235 -0.99 17.31 6.16
CA MET A 235 -0.93 17.38 4.69
C MET A 235 -2.13 16.69 4.07
N ARG A 236 -2.44 15.46 4.50
CA ARG A 236 -3.57 14.68 4.00
C ARG A 236 -4.90 15.43 4.13
N GLN A 237 -5.12 16.13 5.25
CA GLN A 237 -6.34 16.90 5.47
C GLN A 237 -6.40 18.18 4.61
N ALA A 238 -5.25 18.82 4.36
CA ALA A 238 -5.18 20.09 3.64
C ALA A 238 -5.20 19.94 2.10
N ILE A 239 -4.66 18.84 1.56
CA ILE A 239 -4.49 18.65 0.11
C ILE A 239 -5.79 18.87 -0.69
N PRO A 240 -6.96 18.30 -0.31
CA PRO A 240 -8.17 18.47 -1.12
C PRO A 240 -8.62 19.92 -1.23
N ALA A 241 -8.60 20.67 -0.12
CA ALA A 241 -8.98 22.07 -0.09
C ALA A 241 -8.00 22.93 -0.91
N ARG A 242 -6.69 22.71 -0.74
CA ARG A 242 -5.66 23.44 -1.49
C ARG A 242 -5.70 23.11 -2.99
N ALA A 243 -5.95 21.85 -3.35
CA ALA A 243 -6.09 21.45 -4.74
C ALA A 243 -7.31 22.09 -5.39
N LEU A 244 -8.44 22.23 -4.67
CA LEU A 244 -9.60 22.98 -5.17
C LEU A 244 -9.27 24.46 -5.41
N GLU A 245 -8.61 25.11 -4.45
CA GLU A 245 -8.18 26.52 -4.56
C GLU A 245 -7.28 26.77 -5.78
N LEU A 246 -6.37 25.84 -6.05
CA LEU A 246 -5.44 25.90 -7.17
C LEU A 246 -6.02 25.39 -8.50
N GLY A 247 -7.28 24.95 -8.52
CA GLY A 247 -7.89 24.32 -9.71
C GLY A 247 -7.26 22.97 -10.08
N MET A 248 -6.58 22.30 -9.16
CA MET A 248 -5.92 20.99 -9.31
C MET A 248 -6.77 19.82 -8.80
N ALA A 249 -8.07 20.03 -8.66
CA ALA A 249 -9.04 19.03 -8.24
C ALA A 249 -10.21 18.91 -9.23
N TRP A 250 -10.80 17.73 -9.31
CA TRP A 250 -11.95 17.44 -10.18
C TRP A 250 -12.87 16.40 -9.56
N ASN A 251 -14.11 16.35 -10.05
CA ASN A 251 -15.07 15.33 -9.64
C ASN A 251 -14.80 14.02 -10.37
N LYS A 252 -14.71 12.93 -9.60
CA LYS A 252 -14.60 11.57 -10.10
C LYS A 252 -15.84 10.78 -9.70
N PRO A 253 -16.60 10.19 -10.65
CA PRO A 253 -17.81 9.45 -10.34
C PRO A 253 -17.51 8.22 -9.47
N LYS A 254 -18.41 7.93 -8.54
CA LYS A 254 -18.43 6.72 -7.73
C LYS A 254 -19.49 5.79 -8.26
N TYR A 255 -19.08 4.58 -8.64
CA TYR A 255 -19.98 3.56 -9.14
C TYR A 255 -20.39 2.58 -8.05
N SER A 256 -21.66 2.19 -8.04
CA SER A 256 -22.17 1.08 -7.24
C SER A 256 -21.51 -0.22 -7.67
N ARG A 257 -20.97 -0.99 -6.73
CA ARG A 257 -20.45 -2.33 -7.04
C ARG A 257 -21.56 -3.32 -7.40
N ALA A 258 -22.79 -3.07 -6.95
CA ALA A 258 -23.92 -3.96 -7.19
C ALA A 258 -24.60 -3.68 -8.54
N THR A 259 -24.76 -2.40 -8.91
CA THR A 259 -25.53 -1.99 -10.10
C THR A 259 -24.69 -1.43 -11.22
N GLY A 260 -23.44 -1.01 -10.95
CA GLY A 260 -22.60 -0.32 -11.94
C GLY A 260 -23.02 1.12 -12.24
N GLU A 261 -24.05 1.63 -11.57
CA GLU A 261 -24.55 3.00 -11.76
C GLU A 261 -23.74 4.01 -10.94
N ILE A 262 -23.75 5.27 -11.36
CA ILE A 262 -23.14 6.37 -10.60
C ILE A 262 -24.01 6.66 -9.37
N VAL A 263 -23.45 6.47 -8.18
CA VAL A 263 -24.11 6.71 -6.88
C VAL A 263 -23.60 7.95 -6.17
N GLY A 264 -22.67 8.68 -6.78
CA GLY A 264 -22.14 9.93 -6.24
C GLY A 264 -20.84 10.35 -6.90
N ASN A 265 -20.16 11.32 -6.30
CA ASN A 265 -18.86 11.80 -6.74
C ASN A 265 -17.85 11.82 -5.57
N SER A 266 -16.58 11.72 -5.91
CA SER A 266 -15.44 12.01 -5.03
C SER A 266 -14.62 13.14 -5.63
N ILE A 267 -13.91 13.86 -4.77
CA ILE A 267 -12.88 14.79 -5.20
C ILE A 267 -11.61 13.99 -5.47
N ALA A 268 -11.17 13.99 -6.73
CA ALA A 268 -9.83 13.59 -7.14
C ALA A 268 -8.93 14.83 -7.27
N THR A 269 -7.62 14.64 -7.14
CA THR A 269 -6.64 15.72 -7.30
C THR A 269 -5.48 15.25 -8.16
N ILE A 270 -4.57 16.15 -8.51
CA ILE A 270 -3.35 15.84 -9.26
C ILE A 270 -2.46 14.74 -8.63
N ILE A 271 -2.67 14.44 -7.35
CA ILE A 271 -2.11 13.26 -6.64
C ILE A 271 -3.23 12.45 -5.96
N ASP A 272 -3.08 11.12 -5.86
CA ASP A 272 -3.93 10.33 -4.96
C ASP A 272 -3.46 10.49 -3.51
N TRP A 273 -3.94 11.53 -2.83
CA TRP A 273 -3.64 11.80 -1.42
C TRP A 273 -4.19 10.73 -0.46
N SER A 274 -5.06 9.84 -0.93
CA SER A 274 -5.57 8.75 -0.09
C SER A 274 -4.48 7.72 0.24
N VAL A 275 -3.36 7.70 -0.51
CA VAL A 275 -2.17 6.88 -0.19
C VAL A 275 -1.42 7.34 1.05
N PHE A 276 -1.72 8.54 1.58
CA PHE A 276 -1.12 9.04 2.82
C PHE A 276 -1.72 8.39 4.07
N THR A 277 -2.63 7.41 3.94
CA THR A 277 -3.12 6.64 5.08
C THR A 277 -2.03 5.66 5.51
N PRO A 278 -1.52 5.74 6.75
CA PRO A 278 -0.61 4.71 7.26
C PRO A 278 -1.23 3.32 7.15
N GLY A 279 -0.44 2.31 6.79
CA GLY A 279 -0.94 0.95 6.61
C GLY A 279 -1.59 0.67 5.24
N ARG A 280 -1.70 1.64 4.32
CA ARG A 280 -2.16 1.34 2.96
C ARG A 280 -1.10 0.53 2.20
N LEU A 281 -1.58 -0.42 1.40
CA LEU A 281 -0.75 -1.21 0.50
C LEU A 281 -0.46 -0.42 -0.77
N VAL A 282 0.79 -0.51 -1.23
CA VAL A 282 1.27 0.02 -2.49
C VAL A 282 1.76 -1.16 -3.33
N PHE A 283 1.05 -1.42 -4.43
CA PHE A 283 1.28 -2.60 -5.28
C PHE A 283 2.36 -2.32 -6.33
N VAL A 284 3.62 -2.42 -5.91
CA VAL A 284 4.80 -2.29 -6.79
C VAL A 284 5.50 -3.61 -7.11
N GLY A 285 5.00 -4.73 -6.56
CA GLY A 285 5.49 -6.08 -6.86
C GLY A 285 5.46 -6.43 -8.35
N LYS A 286 6.16 -7.50 -8.72
CA LYS A 286 6.18 -8.00 -10.11
C LYS A 286 4.75 -8.29 -10.59
N PRO A 287 4.27 -7.67 -11.68
CA PRO A 287 2.94 -7.97 -12.20
C PRO A 287 2.89 -9.41 -12.69
N GLN A 288 1.72 -10.02 -12.61
CA GLN A 288 1.48 -11.34 -13.18
C GLN A 288 0.63 -11.20 -14.44
N VAL A 289 1.03 -11.92 -15.48
CA VAL A 289 0.33 -11.97 -16.77
C VAL A 289 -0.18 -13.40 -16.96
N GLN A 290 -1.49 -13.56 -17.05
CA GLN A 290 -2.13 -14.83 -17.42
C GLN A 290 -2.44 -14.81 -18.92
N GLN A 291 -1.98 -15.84 -19.64
CA GLN A 291 -2.21 -16.05 -21.08
C GLN A 291 -3.44 -16.94 -21.34
#